data_AF-A0A815Y278-F1
#
_entry.id   AF-A0A815Y278-F1
#
_cell.length_a   1.000
_cell.length_b   1.000
_cell.length_c   1.000
_cell.angle_alpha   90.00
_cell.angle_beta   90.00
_cell.angle_gamma   90.00
#
_symmetry.space_group_name_H-M   'P 1'
#
loop_
_entity.id
_entity.type
_entity.pdbx_description
1 polymer ?
#
loop_
_entity_poly.entity_id
_entity_poly.type
_entity_poly.pdbx_seq_one_letter_code
_entity_poly.pdbx_strand_id
1 'polypeptide(L)' 'MSQPCAIDGCKRTSRALCHCCQQDLCIFHLNEHNDLLNSQLNPLVDEINTLGDR' A
#
# COMPACT_ATOMS: atom_id res chain seq x y z
N MET A 1 14.46 -19.88 1.78
CA MET A 1 14.71 -19.03 2.97
C MET A 1 13.55 -18.08 3.10
N SER A 2 12.98 -17.92 4.29
CA SER A 2 11.82 -17.04 4.51
C SER A 2 12.32 -15.64 4.85
N GLN A 3 12.03 -14.62 4.02
CA GLN A 3 12.47 -13.25 4.29
C GLN A 3 11.61 -12.60 5.38
N PRO A 4 12.20 -11.77 6.27
CA PRO A 4 11.43 -10.99 7.23
C PRO A 4 10.63 -9.90 6.52
N CYS A 5 9.56 -9.42 7.15
CA CYS A 5 8.90 -8.20 6.72
C CYS A 5 9.86 -7.01 6.85
N ALA A 6 9.90 -6.13 5.85
CA ALA A 6 10.77 -4.96 5.79
C ALA A 6 10.36 -3.82 6.74
N ILE A 7 9.18 -3.91 7.37
CA ILE A 7 8.69 -2.91 8.32
C ILE A 7 9.40 -3.10 9.67
N ASP A 8 10.01 -2.03 10.17
CA ASP A 8 10.71 -2.04 11.45
C ASP A 8 9.79 -2.46 12.60
N GLY A 9 10.31 -3.30 13.51
CA GLY A 9 9.53 -3.89 14.60
C GLY A 9 8.57 -5.03 14.19
N CYS A 10 8.42 -5.34 12.89
CA CYS A 10 7.59 -6.45 12.45
C CYS A 10 8.32 -7.80 12.60
N LYS A 11 7.82 -8.67 13.49
CA LYS A 11 8.37 -10.03 13.69
C LYS A 11 7.82 -11.06 12.70
N ARG A 12 7.01 -10.64 11.72
CA ARG A 12 6.34 -11.54 10.77
C ARG A 12 7.23 -11.79 9.55
N THR A 13 7.06 -12.96 8.94
CA THR A 13 7.67 -13.28 7.65
C THR A 13 6.98 -12.52 6.52
N SER A 14 7.77 -12.05 5.56
CA SER A 14 7.29 -11.54 4.27
C SER A 14 6.44 -12.59 3.57
N ARG A 15 5.39 -12.12 2.90
CA ARG A 15 4.48 -12.94 2.08
C ARG A 15 4.49 -12.50 0.62
N ALA A 16 4.83 -11.24 0.34
CA ALA A 16 4.89 -10.70 -1.00
C ALA A 16 5.84 -9.50 -1.09
N LEU A 17 6.40 -9.29 -2.27
CA LEU A 17 7.14 -8.08 -2.62
C LEU A 17 6.16 -7.00 -3.11
N CYS A 18 6.18 -5.83 -2.49
CA CYS A 18 5.51 -4.65 -3.05
C CYS A 18 6.33 -4.10 -4.21
N HIS A 19 5.78 -4.12 -5.43
CA HIS A 19 6.49 -3.62 -6.61
C HIS A 19 6.59 -2.08 -6.68
N CYS A 20 5.72 -1.35 -5.98
CA CYS A 20 5.78 0.11 -5.92
C CYS A 20 7.02 0.58 -5.15
N CYS A 21 7.34 -0.10 -4.04
CA CYS A 21 8.34 0.33 -3.07
C CYS A 21 9.57 -0.60 -3.02
N GLN A 22 9.52 -1.71 -3.76
CA GLN A 22 10.50 -2.81 -3.73
C GLN A 22 10.79 -3.34 -2.32
N GLN A 23 9.75 -3.49 -1.50
CA GLN A 23 9.84 -3.95 -0.12
C GLN A 23 9.09 -5.27 0.10
N ASP A 24 9.74 -6.19 0.81
CA ASP A 24 9.17 -7.46 1.25
C ASP A 24 8.20 -7.25 2.42
N LEU A 25 6.90 -7.42 2.21
CA LEU A 25 5.86 -7.14 3.21
C LEU A 25 5.14 -8.40 3.65
N CYS A 26 4.82 -8.48 4.94
CA CYS A 26 3.84 -9.44 5.44
C CYS A 26 2.43 -9.04 4.99
N ILE A 27 1.48 -9.99 5.02
CA ILE A 27 0.12 -9.76 4.50
C ILE A 27 -0.61 -8.58 5.16
N PHE A 28 -0.34 -8.32 6.45
CA PHE A 28 -0.97 -7.20 7.16
C PHE A 28 -0.45 -5.86 6.67
N HIS A 29 0.89 -5.68 6.64
CA HIS A 29 1.48 -4.44 6.16
C HIS A 29 1.27 -4.24 4.65
N LEU A 30 1.13 -5.32 3.88
CA LEU A 30 0.73 -5.21 2.48
C LEU A 30 -0.69 -4.66 2.33
N ASN A 31 -1.64 -5.11 3.16
CA ASN A 31 -3.00 -4.57 3.15
C ASN A 31 -3.03 -3.11 3.57
N GLU A 32 -2.42 -2.75 4.72
CA GLU A 32 -2.35 -1.35 5.17
C GLU A 32 -1.67 -0.45 4.13
N HIS A 33 -0.63 -0.95 3.48
CA HIS A 33 0.04 -0.23 2.40
C HIS A 33 -0.90 0.00 1.19
N ASN A 34 -1.68 -1.01 0.79
CA ASN A 34 -2.67 -0.86 -0.27
C ASN A 34 -3.81 0.10 0.13
N ASP A 35 -4.27 0.05 1.37
CA ASP A 35 -5.28 0.98 1.88
C ASP A 35 -4.77 2.44 1.84
N LEU A 36 -3.51 2.68 2.23
CA LEU A 36 -2.87 4.00 2.14
C LEU A 36 -2.74 4.49 0.68
N LEU A 37 -2.39 3.61 -0.24
CA LEU A 37 -2.32 3.93 -1.67
C LEU A 37 -3.71 4.24 -2.23
N ASN A 38 -4.72 3.44 -1.90
CA ASN A 38 -6.10 3.67 -2.33
C ASN A 38 -6.68 4.96 -1.75
N SER A 39 -6.37 5.29 -0.49
CA SER A 39 -6.79 6.55 0.13
C SER A 39 -6.20 7.77 -0.59
N GLN A 40 -4.98 7.66 -1.14
CA GLN A 40 -4.39 8.71 -1.98
C GLN A 40 -5.01 8.79 -3.39
N LEU A 41 -5.71 7.75 -3.85
CA LEU A 41 -6.48 7.79 -5.10
C LEU A 41 -7.86 8.47 -4.92
N ASN A 42 -8.44 8.45 -3.72
CA ASN A 42 -9.72 9.13 -3.44
C ASN A 42 -9.75 10.64 -3.72
N PRO A 43 -8.72 11.45 -3.41
CA PRO A 43 -8.75 12.88 -3.77
C PRO A 43 -8.77 13.11 -5.29
N LEU A 44 -8.25 12.18 -6.10
CA LEU A 44 -8.32 12.29 -7.56
C LEU A 44 -9.76 12.09 -8.08
N VAL A 45 -10.58 11.28 -7.39
CA VAL A 45 -11.99 11.10 -7.72
C VAL A 45 -12.81 12.36 -7.42
N ASP A 46 -12.48 13.06 -6.34
CA ASP A 46 -13.16 14.31 -5.96
C ASP A 46 -12.83 15.45 -6.95
N GLU A 47 -11.57 15.57 -7.38
CA GLU A 47 -11.17 16.55 -8.40
C GLU A 47 -11.79 16.27 -9.78
N ILE A 48 -11.93 15.00 -10.19
CA ILE A 48 -12.61 14.63 -11.44
C ILE A 48 -14.09 15.00 -11.39
N ASN A 49 -14.79 14.73 -10.28
CA ASN A 49 -16.19 15.12 -10.14
C ASN A 49 -16.38 16.65 -10.17
N THR A 50 -15.46 17.40 -9.56
CA THR A 50 -15.49 18.87 -9.58
C THR A 50 -15.23 19.45 -10.98
N LEU A 51 -14.43 18.77 -11.82
CA LEU A 51 -14.18 19.18 -13.21
C LEU A 51 -15.31 18.79 -14.18
N GLY A 52 -16.07 17.73 -13.88
CA GLY A 52 -17.18 17.24 -14.69
C GLY A 52 -18.50 18.01 -14.52
N ASP A 53 -18.64 18.80 -13.45
CA ASP A 53 -19.83 19.61 -13.14
C ASP A 53 -19.80 21.02 -13.78
N ARG A 54 -18.80 21.32 -14.63
CA ARG A 54 -18.67 22.60 -15.35
C ARG A 54 -19.13 22.55 -16.80
#